data_AF-A0A259PNZ2-F1
#
_entry.id   AF-A0A259PNZ2-F1
#
_cell.length_a   1.000
_cell.length_b   1.000
_cell.length_c   1.000
_cell.angle_alpha   90.00
_cell.angle_beta   90.00
_cell.angle_gamma   90.00
#
_symmetry.space_group_name_H-M   'P 1'
#
loop_
_entity.id
_entity.type
_entity.pdbx_description
1 polymer ?
#
loop_
_entity_poly.entity_id
_entity_poly.type
_entity_poly.pdbx_seq_one_letter_code
_entity_poly.pdbx_strand_id
1 'polypeptide(L)' 'MTPKTVVTSALKYVTLVVASIAMLLPIALILTGSFKTGQEFLTTGPFAAPGSWTNLANYRTAWVRGGMALGFLNTALPS' A
#
# COMPACT_ATOMS: atom_id res chain seq x y z
N MET A 1 1.40 -5.44 39.08
CA MET A 1 1.97 -4.38 38.20
C MET A 1 1.72 -3.04 38.86
N THR A 2 2.70 -2.16 38.93
CA THR A 2 2.48 -0.81 39.52
C THR A 2 1.76 0.07 38.49
N PRO A 3 0.99 1.09 38.92
CA PRO A 3 0.27 2.00 38.00
C PRO A 3 1.18 2.64 36.95
N LYS A 4 2.44 2.93 37.33
CA LYS A 4 3.48 3.46 36.43
C LYS A 4 3.78 2.51 35.27
N THR A 5 3.82 1.20 35.51
CA THR A 5 4.09 0.20 34.45
C THR A 5 2.93 0.08 33.46
N VAL A 6 1.68 0.25 33.91
CA VAL A 6 0.49 0.19 33.03
C VAL A 6 0.48 1.36 32.05
N VAL A 7 0.72 2.58 32.54
CA VAL A 7 0.76 3.79 31.70
C VAL A 7 1.89 3.72 30.67
N THR A 8 3.09 3.29 31.07
CA THR A 8 4.22 3.14 30.14
C THR A 8 3.94 2.10 29.06
N SER A 9 3.34 0.95 29.42
CA SER A 9 2.94 -0.06 28.44
C SER A 9 1.88 0.48 27.47
N ALA A 10 0.85 1.18 27.98
CA ALA A 10 -0.19 1.76 27.13
C ALA A 10 0.41 2.76 26.12
N LEU A 11 1.28 3.67 26.57
CA LEU A 11 1.97 4.62 25.70
C LEU A 11 2.85 3.91 24.66
N LYS A 12 3.59 2.88 25.05
CA LYS A 12 4.40 2.07 24.12
C LYS A 12 3.53 1.48 23.00
N TYR A 13 2.41 0.86 23.35
CA TYR A 13 1.55 0.23 22.35
C TYR A 13 0.82 1.25 21.47
N VAL A 14 0.37 2.39 22.03
CA VAL A 14 -0.21 3.47 21.23
C VAL A 14 0.79 4.01 20.20
N THR A 15 2.02 4.30 20.63
CA THR A 15 3.07 4.76 19.70
C THR A 15 3.39 3.72 18.63
N LEU A 16 3.44 2.43 18.99
CA LEU A 16 3.62 1.35 18.02
C LEU A 16 2.49 1.31 16.99
N VAL A 17 1.24 1.40 17.44
CA VAL A 17 0.07 1.41 16.53
C VAL A 17 0.11 2.60 15.59
N VAL A 18 0.39 3.80 16.10
CA VAL A 18 0.50 5.02 15.27
C VAL A 18 1.62 4.89 14.25
N ALA A 19 2.79 4.40 14.67
CA ALA A 19 3.92 4.15 13.78
C ALA A 19 3.58 3.12 12.69
N SER A 20 2.91 2.02 13.06
CA SER A 20 2.45 1.01 12.10
C SER A 20 1.46 1.58 11.10
N ILE A 21 0.48 2.37 11.54
CA ILE A 21 -0.48 3.02 10.63
C ILE A 21 0.25 3.97 9.68
N ALA A 22 1.14 4.82 10.19
CA ALA A 22 1.91 5.75 9.37
C ALA A 22 2.75 5.05 8.29
N MET A 23 3.32 3.88 8.63
CA MET A 23 4.10 3.07 7.69
C MET A 23 3.22 2.36 6.64
N LEU A 24 2.05 1.85 7.05
CA LEU A 24 1.16 1.10 6.16
C LEU A 24 0.31 1.99 5.26
N LEU A 25 0.01 3.22 5.70
CA LEU A 25 -0.83 4.16 4.96
C LEU A 25 -0.37 4.38 3.51
N PRO A 26 0.90 4.72 3.20
CA PRO A 26 1.33 4.91 1.81
C PRO A 26 1.16 3.64 0.95
N ILE A 27 1.39 2.46 1.53
CA ILE A 27 1.21 1.18 0.82
C ILE A 27 -0.29 0.97 0.50
N ALA A 28 -1.17 1.24 1.47
CA ALA A 28 -2.60 1.16 1.27
C ALA A 28 -3.09 2.12 0.18
N LEU A 29 -2.58 3.36 0.15
CA LEU A 29 -2.92 4.35 -0.87
C LEU A 29 -2.48 3.90 -2.27
N ILE A 30 -1.25 3.39 -2.42
CA ILE A 30 -0.76 2.85 -3.70
C ILE A 30 -1.62 1.66 -4.14
N LEU A 31 -1.96 0.76 -3.21
CA LEU A 31 -2.82 -0.39 -3.49
C LEU A 31 -4.23 0.04 -3.92
N THR A 32 -4.83 1.04 -3.28
CA THR A 32 -6.15 1.54 -3.73
C THR A 32 -6.07 2.22 -5.10
N GLY A 33 -4.99 2.96 -5.35
CA GLY A 33 -4.73 3.62 -6.63
C GLY A 33 -4.51 2.63 -7.78
N SER A 34 -3.94 1.44 -7.52
CA SER A 34 -3.71 0.44 -8.56
C SER A 34 -5.01 -0.10 -9.16
N PHE A 35 -6.14 -0.02 -8.45
CA PHE A 35 -7.47 -0.40 -8.95
C PHE A 35 -8.23 0.75 -9.64
N LYS A 36 -7.77 2.00 -9.51
CA LYS A 36 -8.43 3.16 -10.13
C LYS A 36 -8.20 3.20 -11.63
N THR A 37 -9.22 3.63 -12.36
CA THR A 37 -9.06 4.07 -13.76
C THR A 37 -8.22 5.34 -13.84
N GLY A 38 -7.68 5.65 -15.02
CA GLY A 38 -6.90 6.88 -15.23
C GLY A 38 -7.70 8.14 -14.90
N GLN A 39 -9.01 8.16 -15.19
CA GLN A 39 -9.88 9.28 -14.84
C GLN A 39 -10.04 9.41 -13.32
N GLU A 40 -10.40 8.33 -12.62
CA GLU A 40 -10.52 8.34 -11.15
C GLU A 40 -9.23 8.76 -10.47
N PHE A 41 -8.08 8.33 -10.97
CA PHE A 41 -6.78 8.71 -10.44
C PHE A 41 -6.51 10.22 -10.53
N LEU A 42 -7.01 10.88 -11.59
CA LEU A 42 -6.82 12.31 -11.82
C LEU A 42 -7.90 13.19 -11.16
N THR A 43 -9.10 12.66 -10.96
CA THR A 43 -10.25 13.45 -10.49
C THR A 43 -10.62 13.20 -9.04
N THR A 44 -10.09 12.15 -8.40
CA THR A 44 -10.42 11.81 -7.00
C THR A 44 -9.20 11.96 -6.08
N GLY A 45 -9.46 12.20 -4.80
CA GLY A 45 -8.40 12.30 -3.79
C GLY A 45 -7.70 10.96 -3.54
N PRO A 46 -6.47 10.98 -2.96
CA PRO A 46 -5.71 9.77 -2.67
C PRO A 46 -6.43 8.83 -1.71
N PHE A 47 -7.21 9.37 -0.76
CA PHE A 47 -8.01 8.59 0.20
C PHE A 47 -9.35 8.10 -0.35
N ALA A 48 -9.73 8.48 -1.58
CA ALA A 48 -10.97 8.01 -2.19
C ALA A 48 -10.80 6.54 -2.63
N ALA A 49 -11.77 5.69 -2.31
CA ALA A 49 -11.81 4.30 -2.76
C ALA A 49 -11.97 4.22 -4.31
N PRO A 50 -11.51 3.13 -4.95
CA PRO A 50 -11.77 2.90 -6.37
C PRO A 50 -13.26 2.59 -6.60
N GLY A 51 -13.79 2.93 -7.76
CA GLY A 51 -15.15 2.54 -8.15
C GLY A 51 -15.33 1.02 -8.29
N SER A 52 -14.25 0.28 -8.55
CA SER A 52 -14.23 -1.18 -8.53
C SER A 52 -12.90 -1.75 -8.03
N TRP A 53 -12.96 -2.59 -7.00
CA TRP A 53 -11.81 -3.34 -6.46
C TRP A 53 -11.40 -4.55 -7.31
N THR A 54 -12.20 -4.91 -8.32
CA THR A 54 -11.90 -6.00 -9.25
C THR A 54 -11.31 -5.50 -10.58
N ASN A 55 -11.08 -4.19 -10.71
CA ASN A 55 -10.47 -3.60 -11.89
C ASN A 55 -8.97 -3.91 -11.96
N LEU A 56 -8.62 -5.01 -12.65
CA LEU A 56 -7.24 -5.47 -12.83
C LEU A 56 -6.57 -4.93 -14.11
N ALA A 57 -7.15 -3.92 -14.78
CA ALA A 57 -6.63 -3.40 -16.04
C ALA A 57 -5.20 -2.83 -15.91
N ASN A 58 -4.91 -2.14 -14.80
CA ASN A 58 -3.57 -1.62 -14.53
C ASN A 58 -2.55 -2.74 -14.29
N TYR A 59 -2.94 -3.82 -13.60
CA TYR A 59 -2.08 -5.00 -13.40
C TYR A 59 -1.73 -5.67 -14.72
N ARG A 60 -2.72 -5.86 -15.61
CA ARG A 60 -2.48 -6.39 -16.96
C ARG A 60 -1.55 -5.48 -17.76
N THR A 61 -1.78 -4.17 -17.69
CA THR A 61 -0.96 -3.17 -18.38
C THR A 61 0.48 -3.20 -17.88
N ALA A 62 0.68 -3.20 -16.56
CA ALA A 62 2.00 -3.31 -15.96
C ALA A 62 2.70 -4.61 -16.38
N TRP A 63 2.00 -5.75 -16.33
CA TRP A 63 2.57 -7.04 -16.71
C TRP A 63 3.08 -7.07 -18.16
N VAL A 64 2.23 -6.64 -19.10
CA VAL A 64 2.53 -6.72 -20.54
C VAL A 64 3.43 -5.58 -20.99
N ARG A 65 3.08 -4.33 -20.69
CA ARG A 65 3.84 -3.15 -21.16
C ARG A 65 5.09 -2.88 -20.34
N GLY A 66 5.07 -3.24 -19.05
CA GLY A 66 6.23 -3.09 -18.16
C GLY A 66 7.23 -4.24 -18.26
N GLY A 67 6.95 -5.29 -19.05
CA GLY A 67 7.85 -6.44 -19.17
C GLY A 67 8.16 -7.12 -17.83
N MET A 68 7.17 -7.17 -16.92
CA MET A 68 7.38 -7.54 -15.51
C MET A 68 8.01 -8.93 -15.36
N ALA A 69 7.65 -9.89 -16.22
CA ALA A 69 8.25 -11.22 -16.20
C ALA A 69 9.78 -11.18 -16.41
N LEU A 70 10.25 -10.43 -17.41
CA LEU A 70 11.68 -10.26 -17.65
C LEU A 70 12.34 -9.48 -16.51
N GLY A 71 11.69 -8.43 -16.01
CA GLY A 71 12.19 -7.64 -14.89
C GLY A 71 12.38 -8.48 -13.61
N PHE A 72 11.43 -9.37 -13.31
CA PHE A 72 11.56 -10.29 -12.18
C PHE A 72 12.66 -11.32 -12.39
N LEU A 73 12.80 -11.89 -13.59
CA LEU A 73 13.87 -12.83 -13.89
C LEU A 73 15.25 -12.19 -13.77
N ASN A 74 15.44 -10.98 -14.28
CA ASN A 74 16.69 -10.23 -14.16
C ASN A 74 17.05 -9.90 -12.70
N THR A 75 16.03 -9.73 -11.83
CA THR A 75 16.25 -9.46 -10.39
C THR A 75 16.57 -10.75 -9.63
N ALA A 76 15.86 -11.84 -9.94
CA ALA A 76 16.01 -13.12 -9.26
C ALA A 76 17.28 -13.87 -9.68
N LEU A 77 17.69 -13.73 -10.94
CA LEU A 77 18.90 -14.31 -11.52
C LEU A 77 19.77 -13.18 -12.07
N PRO A 78 20.57 -12.54 -11.21
CA PRO A 78 21.61 -11.65 -11.70
C PRO A 78 22.59 -12.48 -12.54
N SER A 79 22.78 -12.10 -13.79
CA SER A 79 23.78 -12.70 -14.68
C SER A 79 25.19 -12.45 -14.19
#